data_AF-A0A1M5TLT4-F1
#
_entry.id   AF-A0A1M5TLT4-F1
#
_cell.length_a   1.000
_cell.length_b   1.000
_cell.length_c   1.000
_cell.angle_alpha   90.00
_cell.angle_beta   90.00
_cell.angle_gamma   90.00
#
_symmetry.space_group_name_H-M   'P 1'
#
loop_
_entity.id
_entity.type
_entity.pdbx_description
1 polymer ?
#
loop_
_entity_poly.entity_id
_entity_poly.type
_entity_poly.pdbx_seq_one_letter_code
_entity_poly.pdbx_strand_id
1 'polypeptide(L)'
;MKKYLVFSFLATILFTACDDTRKAMHDEYLEFVMHTDSLETVHEAMVVSHKAVKADTRTLAQKLKDVEATDSIAMTDVQEHQMQLKAQATSLAKLKKLIESHADVKGYFMSDSISVEQMEQQLLDMEANNEEIAARLNQIKTELQKIEAEQEILKNQDSEE
;
A
#
# COMPACT_ATOMS: atom_id res chain seq x y z
N MET A 1 59.72 41.40 12.66
CA MET A 1 58.33 40.99 12.91
C MET A 1 57.58 40.94 11.59
N LYS A 2 57.30 39.75 11.05
CA LYS A 2 56.54 39.57 9.80
C LYS A 2 55.20 38.89 10.10
N LYS A 3 54.19 39.43 9.43
CA LYS A 3 52.76 39.40 9.70
C LYS A 3 52.12 38.04 9.35
N TYR A 4 51.02 37.77 10.04
CA TYR A 4 50.10 36.63 9.93
C TYR A 4 49.85 36.18 8.48
N LEU A 5 50.11 34.90 8.22
CA LEU A 5 49.64 34.21 7.02
C LEU A 5 48.19 33.79 7.23
N VAL A 6 47.36 34.34 6.36
CA VAL A 6 45.91 34.28 6.28
C VAL A 6 45.45 32.86 5.93
N PHE A 7 44.55 32.32 6.74
CA PHE A 7 43.65 31.23 6.37
C PHE A 7 42.78 31.70 5.20
N SER A 8 42.95 31.11 4.02
CA SER A 8 42.01 31.22 2.91
C SER A 8 42.00 29.90 2.16
N PHE A 9 41.22 28.94 2.66
CA PHE A 9 40.71 27.86 1.82
C PHE A 9 39.34 28.32 1.34
N LEU A 10 39.38 28.97 0.18
CA LEU A 10 38.26 29.63 -0.46
C LEU A 10 37.24 28.56 -0.88
N ALA A 11 36.09 28.54 -0.21
CA ALA A 11 34.90 27.85 -0.68
C ALA A 11 34.54 28.37 -2.08
N THR A 12 34.86 27.56 -3.09
CA THR A 12 34.45 27.79 -4.48
C THR A 12 33.88 26.49 -5.03
N ILE A 13 32.69 26.15 -4.54
CA ILE A 13 31.75 25.30 -5.28
C ILE A 13 30.46 26.11 -5.33
N LEU A 14 30.35 26.96 -6.34
CA LEU A 14 29.15 27.71 -6.64
C LEU A 14 28.63 27.27 -8.02
N PHE A 15 27.52 26.53 -7.96
CA PHE A 15 26.35 26.70 -8.83
C PHE A 15 26.42 26.31 -10.32
N THR A 16 26.84 25.08 -10.66
CA THR A 16 26.47 24.47 -11.95
C THR A 16 25.81 23.09 -11.87
N ALA A 17 25.60 22.53 -10.66
CA ALA A 17 25.00 21.20 -10.48
C ALA A 17 23.53 21.20 -10.03
N CYS A 18 22.96 22.36 -9.67
CA CYS A 18 21.61 22.43 -9.11
C CYS A 18 20.50 22.07 -10.14
N ASP A 19 20.71 22.43 -11.40
CA ASP A 19 19.74 22.22 -12.48
C ASP A 19 19.69 20.75 -12.93
N ASP A 20 20.85 20.10 -13.06
CA ASP A 20 20.94 18.66 -13.37
C ASP A 20 20.41 17.78 -12.22
N THR A 21 20.68 18.13 -10.96
CA THR A 21 20.17 17.36 -9.81
C THR A 21 18.65 17.46 -9.69
N ARG A 22 18.06 18.65 -9.83
CA ARG A 22 16.60 18.81 -9.78
C ARG A 22 15.91 18.07 -10.92
N LYS A 23 16.51 18.07 -12.11
CA LYS A 23 15.99 17.30 -13.25
C LYS A 23 16.06 15.79 -13.01
N ALA A 24 17.18 15.27 -12.49
CA ALA A 24 17.30 13.87 -12.14
C ALA A 24 16.26 13.43 -11.08
N MET A 25 16.05 14.25 -10.04
CA MET A 25 15.03 14.01 -9.00
C MET A 25 13.60 14.05 -9.56
N HIS A 26 13.37 14.85 -10.61
CA HIS A 26 12.09 14.86 -11.31
C HIS A 26 11.88 13.59 -12.15
N ASP A 27 12.92 13.10 -12.83
CA ASP A 27 12.85 11.85 -13.60
C ASP A 27 12.63 10.64 -12.66
N GLU A 28 13.31 10.59 -11.51
CA GLU A 28 13.05 9.59 -10.45
C GLU A 28 11.62 9.67 -9.94
N TYR A 29 11.12 10.88 -9.66
CA TYR A 29 9.73 11.09 -9.27
C TYR A 29 8.74 10.53 -10.32
N LEU A 30 9.00 10.73 -11.62
CA LEU A 30 8.14 10.21 -12.68
C LEU A 30 8.10 8.67 -12.69
N GLU A 31 9.25 8.02 -12.46
CA GLU A 31 9.32 6.56 -12.32
C GLU A 31 8.51 6.07 -11.10
N PHE A 32 8.62 6.77 -9.97
CA PHE A 32 7.83 6.45 -8.78
C PHE A 32 6.32 6.59 -9.01
N VAL A 33 5.87 7.64 -9.71
CA VAL A 33 4.46 7.82 -10.04
C VAL A 33 3.96 6.66 -10.92
N MET A 34 4.74 6.23 -11.91
CA MET A 34 4.38 5.05 -12.71
C MET A 34 4.25 3.79 -11.86
N HIS A 35 5.11 3.61 -10.85
CA HIS A 35 4.98 2.50 -9.92
C HIS A 35 3.73 2.64 -9.02
N THR A 36 3.43 3.84 -8.54
CA THR A 36 2.23 4.10 -7.74
C THR A 36 0.94 3.86 -8.54
N ASP A 37 0.87 4.22 -9.82
CA ASP A 37 -0.27 3.91 -10.71
C ASP A 37 -0.49 2.39 -10.85
N SER A 38 0.61 1.63 -10.93
CA SER A 38 0.57 0.16 -10.92
C SER A 38 0.01 -0.37 -9.60
N LEU A 39 0.45 0.18 -8.46
CA LEU A 39 -0.07 -0.19 -7.14
C LEU A 39 -1.54 0.20 -6.96
N GLU A 40 -2.00 1.30 -7.53
CA GLU A 40 -3.41 1.68 -7.55
C GLU A 40 -4.25 0.64 -8.30
N THR A 41 -3.80 0.21 -9.47
CA THR A 41 -4.48 -0.84 -10.24
C THR A 41 -4.56 -2.15 -9.45
N VAL A 42 -3.47 -2.56 -8.80
CA VAL A 42 -3.45 -3.77 -7.95
C VAL A 42 -4.36 -3.60 -6.73
N HIS A 43 -4.38 -2.41 -6.11
CA HIS A 43 -5.27 -2.09 -4.99
C HIS A 43 -6.73 -2.20 -5.39
N GLU A 44 -7.13 -1.64 -6.54
CA GLU A 44 -8.51 -1.73 -7.03
C GLU A 44 -8.94 -3.17 -7.28
N ALA A 45 -8.06 -3.97 -7.91
CA ALA A 45 -8.30 -5.40 -8.08
C ALA A 45 -8.46 -6.12 -6.73
N MET A 46 -7.64 -5.76 -5.74
CA MET A 46 -7.73 -6.31 -4.39
C MET A 46 -9.06 -5.94 -3.70
N VAL A 47 -9.53 -4.71 -3.87
CA VAL A 47 -10.83 -4.27 -3.34
C VAL A 47 -11.99 -5.06 -3.97
N VAL A 48 -11.91 -5.37 -5.26
CA VAL A 48 -12.91 -6.20 -5.95
C VAL A 48 -12.90 -7.62 -5.38
N SER A 49 -11.73 -8.27 -5.29
CA SER A 49 -11.59 -9.61 -4.73
C SER A 49 -12.09 -9.67 -3.28
N HIS A 50 -11.70 -8.70 -2.45
CA HIS A 50 -12.16 -8.60 -1.06
C HIS A 50 -13.69 -8.51 -0.94
N LYS A 51 -14.34 -7.71 -1.80
CA LYS A 51 -15.79 -7.59 -1.83
C LYS A 51 -16.48 -8.90 -2.24
N ALA A 52 -15.90 -9.64 -3.18
CA ALA A 52 -16.41 -10.94 -3.61
C ALA A 52 -16.36 -11.94 -2.45
N VAL A 53 -15.18 -12.15 -1.85
CA VAL A 53 -15.02 -13.07 -0.70
C VAL A 53 -15.95 -12.69 0.44
N LYS A 54 -16.08 -11.39 0.75
CA LYS A 54 -17.00 -10.92 1.79
C LYS A 54 -18.48 -11.23 1.51
N ALA A 55 -18.90 -11.16 0.24
CA ALA A 55 -20.25 -11.54 -0.14
C ALA A 55 -20.46 -13.06 0.00
N ASP A 56 -19.46 -13.85 -0.39
CA ASP A 56 -19.47 -15.30 -0.27
C ASP A 56 -19.51 -15.74 1.20
N THR A 57 -18.68 -15.14 2.07
CA THR A 57 -18.71 -15.41 3.53
C THR A 57 -20.08 -15.12 4.14
N ARG A 58 -20.75 -14.05 3.71
CA ARG A 58 -22.10 -13.71 4.19
C ARG A 58 -23.13 -14.73 3.73
N THR A 59 -23.02 -15.17 2.49
CA THR A 59 -23.90 -16.20 1.92
C THR A 59 -23.72 -17.52 2.64
N LEU A 60 -22.48 -17.93 2.90
CA LEU A 60 -22.17 -19.12 3.67
C LEU A 60 -22.71 -19.03 5.10
N ALA A 61 -22.50 -17.89 5.78
CA ALA A 61 -23.03 -17.65 7.12
C ALA A 61 -24.55 -17.78 7.21
N GLN A 62 -25.27 -17.42 6.15
CA GLN A 62 -26.73 -17.55 6.12
C GLN A 62 -27.14 -19.01 5.91
N LYS A 63 -26.53 -19.71 4.94
CA LYS A 63 -26.82 -21.12 4.67
C LYS A 63 -26.62 -21.99 5.91
N LEU A 64 -25.49 -21.81 6.59
CA LEU A 64 -25.18 -22.54 7.81
C LEU A 64 -26.05 -22.12 9.01
N LYS A 65 -26.82 -21.04 8.96
CA LYS A 65 -27.84 -20.76 10.00
C LYS A 65 -29.16 -21.47 9.72
N ASP A 66 -29.43 -21.74 8.45
CA ASP A 66 -30.68 -22.32 7.98
C ASP A 66 -30.66 -23.87 8.07
N VAL A 67 -29.50 -24.47 8.36
CA VAL A 67 -29.34 -25.91 8.60
C VAL A 67 -29.49 -26.20 10.11
N GLU A 68 -30.50 -26.99 10.48
CA GLU A 68 -30.84 -27.30 11.89
C GLU A 68 -29.73 -28.00 12.68
N ALA A 69 -28.77 -28.64 11.98
CA ALA A 69 -27.69 -29.44 12.56
C ALA A 69 -26.29 -28.82 12.41
N THR A 70 -26.19 -27.52 12.13
CA THR A 70 -24.88 -26.90 11.88
C THR A 70 -23.95 -26.99 13.09
N ASP A 71 -22.72 -27.46 12.82
CA ASP A 71 -21.64 -27.49 13.79
C ASP A 71 -21.29 -26.08 14.28
N SER A 72 -21.29 -25.91 15.61
CA SER A 72 -20.85 -24.68 16.29
C SER A 72 -19.44 -24.23 15.89
N ILE A 73 -18.58 -25.16 15.45
CA ILE A 73 -17.22 -24.88 14.98
C ILE A 73 -17.28 -24.16 13.63
N ALA A 74 -18.02 -24.68 12.65
CA ALA A 74 -18.20 -24.03 11.34
C ALA A 74 -18.76 -22.60 11.48
N MET A 75 -19.65 -22.40 12.45
CA MET A 75 -20.22 -21.08 12.73
C MET A 75 -19.23 -20.10 13.36
N THR A 76 -18.28 -20.63 14.13
CA THR A 76 -17.18 -19.86 14.71
C THR A 76 -16.16 -19.46 13.64
N ASP A 77 -15.80 -20.38 12.74
CA ASP A 77 -14.84 -20.14 11.66
C ASP A 77 -15.33 -19.02 10.72
N VAL A 78 -16.61 -19.07 10.33
CA VAL A 78 -17.20 -18.03 9.48
C VAL A 78 -17.25 -16.66 10.19
N GLN A 79 -17.46 -16.63 11.51
CA GLN A 79 -17.36 -15.39 12.27
C GLN A 79 -15.92 -14.85 12.31
N GLU A 80 -14.93 -15.72 12.44
CA GLU A 80 -13.52 -15.32 12.36
C GLU A 80 -13.20 -14.73 10.99
N HIS A 81 -13.63 -15.37 9.89
CA HIS A 81 -13.48 -14.82 8.53
C HIS A 81 -14.09 -13.43 8.41
N GLN A 82 -15.29 -13.21 8.96
CA GLN A 82 -15.94 -11.90 8.93
C GLN A 82 -15.14 -10.82 9.69
N MET A 83 -14.51 -11.18 10.81
CA MET A 83 -13.63 -10.27 11.54
C MET A 83 -12.36 -9.95 10.77
N GLN A 84 -11.71 -10.96 10.19
CA GLN A 84 -10.50 -10.78 9.37
C GLN A 84 -10.80 -9.89 8.16
N LEU A 85 -11.90 -10.14 7.44
CA LEU A 85 -12.35 -9.31 6.32
C LEU A 85 -12.63 -7.86 6.73
N LYS A 86 -13.16 -7.62 7.94
CA LYS A 86 -13.37 -6.26 8.47
C LYS A 86 -12.04 -5.55 8.75
N ALA A 87 -11.06 -6.26 9.29
CA ALA A 87 -9.72 -5.72 9.51
C ALA A 87 -9.04 -5.36 8.17
N GLN A 88 -9.11 -6.27 7.19
CA GLN A 88 -8.58 -6.04 5.84
C GLN A 88 -9.21 -4.83 5.15
N ALA A 89 -10.53 -4.63 5.28
CA ALA A 89 -11.20 -3.44 4.73
C ALA A 89 -10.64 -2.13 5.30
N THR A 90 -10.26 -2.15 6.59
CA THR A 90 -9.62 -0.99 7.23
C THR A 90 -8.20 -0.78 6.69
N SER A 91 -7.44 -1.86 6.47
CA SER A 91 -6.12 -1.77 5.83
C SER A 91 -6.22 -1.24 4.40
N LEU A 92 -7.12 -1.76 3.57
CA LEU A 92 -7.30 -1.30 2.18
C LEU A 92 -7.65 0.20 2.12
N ALA A 93 -8.49 0.69 3.05
CA ALA A 93 -8.81 2.12 3.14
C ALA A 93 -7.59 2.97 3.51
N LYS A 94 -6.69 2.47 4.38
CA LYS A 94 -5.43 3.15 4.71
C LYS A 94 -4.48 3.18 3.51
N LEU A 95 -4.32 2.06 2.80
CA LEU A 95 -3.48 1.99 1.61
C LEU A 95 -3.93 2.95 0.51
N LYS A 96 -5.25 3.09 0.30
CA LYS A 96 -5.80 4.06 -0.68
C LYS A 96 -5.38 5.49 -0.34
N LYS A 97 -5.42 5.88 0.93
CA LYS A 97 -4.98 7.22 1.36
C LYS A 97 -3.49 7.45 1.12
N LEU A 98 -2.65 6.43 1.32
CA LEU A 98 -1.21 6.53 1.02
C LEU A 98 -0.97 6.71 -0.48
N ILE A 99 -1.63 5.90 -1.32
CA ILE A 99 -1.58 6.02 -2.78
C ILE A 99 -2.03 7.43 -3.23
N GLU A 100 -3.15 7.93 -2.71
CA GLU A 100 -3.66 9.27 -3.03
C GLU A 100 -2.69 10.38 -2.59
N SER A 101 -1.99 10.21 -1.46
CA SER A 101 -1.02 11.21 -1.00
C SER A 101 0.16 11.40 -1.96
N HIS A 102 0.55 10.37 -2.72
CA HIS A 102 1.62 10.46 -3.71
C HIS A 102 1.22 11.30 -4.94
N ALA A 103 -0.06 11.30 -5.31
CA ALA A 103 -0.57 12.13 -6.40
C ALA A 103 -0.50 13.63 -6.05
N ASP A 104 -0.70 13.97 -4.77
CA ASP A 104 -0.63 15.36 -4.28
C ASP A 104 0.81 15.91 -4.25
N VAL A 105 1.82 15.02 -4.16
CA VAL A 105 3.25 15.39 -4.18
C VAL A 105 3.68 15.96 -5.54
N LYS A 106 2.97 15.62 -6.63
CA LYS A 106 3.26 16.11 -8.00
C LYS A 106 3.32 17.63 -8.12
N GLY A 107 2.41 18.31 -7.42
CA GLY A 107 2.32 19.77 -7.45
C GLY A 107 3.54 20.45 -6.83
N TYR A 108 4.19 19.80 -5.86
CA TYR A 108 5.34 20.35 -5.14
C TYR A 108 6.64 20.17 -5.92
N PHE A 109 6.85 19.02 -6.58
CA PHE A 109 8.03 18.74 -7.39
C PHE A 109 8.16 19.65 -8.63
N MET A 110 7.03 20.14 -9.15
CA MET A 110 6.98 21.09 -10.28
C MET A 110 7.11 22.55 -9.84
N SER A 111 7.26 22.82 -8.53
CA SER A 111 7.32 24.17 -7.98
C SER A 111 8.72 24.51 -7.46
N ASP A 112 9.11 25.78 -7.57
CA ASP A 112 10.35 26.30 -6.94
C ASP A 112 10.22 26.44 -5.41
N SER A 113 9.12 25.95 -4.82
CA SER A 113 8.80 26.17 -3.42
C SER A 113 9.45 25.20 -2.43
N ILE A 114 10.11 24.15 -2.93
CA ILE A 114 10.79 23.13 -2.11
C ILE A 114 12.28 23.01 -2.44
N SER A 115 13.09 22.76 -1.41
CA SER A 115 14.53 22.51 -1.57
C SER A 115 14.80 21.12 -2.12
N VAL A 116 16.01 20.89 -2.64
CA VAL A 116 16.42 19.58 -3.17
C VAL A 116 16.41 18.52 -2.07
N GLU A 117 16.84 18.88 -0.85
CA GLU A 117 16.83 17.97 0.30
C GLU A 117 15.40 17.56 0.70
N GLN A 118 14.43 18.48 0.55
CA GLN A 118 13.02 18.16 0.80
C GLN A 118 12.44 17.25 -0.29
N MET A 119 12.89 17.40 -1.55
CA MET A 119 12.53 16.48 -2.63
C MET A 119 13.09 15.08 -2.38
N GLU A 120 14.36 14.98 -2.00
CA GLU A 120 15.03 13.70 -1.72
C GLU A 120 14.34 12.95 -0.57
N GLN A 121 14.03 13.64 0.54
CA GLN A 121 13.29 13.01 1.63
C GLN A 121 11.89 12.54 1.20
N GLN A 122 11.19 13.32 0.38
CA GLN A 122 9.89 12.92 -0.13
C GLN A 122 9.97 11.69 -1.05
N LEU A 123 11.01 11.56 -1.87
CA LEU A 123 11.23 10.37 -2.69
C LEU A 123 11.48 9.13 -1.81
N LEU A 124 12.31 9.24 -0.78
CA LEU A 124 12.58 8.15 0.16
C LEU A 124 11.30 7.72 0.90
N ASP A 125 10.49 8.68 1.33
CA ASP A 125 9.22 8.39 2.00
C ASP A 125 8.24 7.70 1.04
N MET A 126 8.18 8.14 -0.23
CA MET A 126 7.35 7.52 -1.27
C MET A 126 7.79 6.09 -1.60
N GLU A 127 9.10 5.83 -1.66
CA GLU A 127 9.66 4.49 -1.87
C GLU A 127 9.27 3.55 -0.73
N ALA A 128 9.50 3.97 0.52
CA ALA A 128 9.13 3.18 1.70
C ALA A 128 7.61 2.90 1.76
N ASN A 129 6.79 3.90 1.43
CA ASN A 129 5.34 3.73 1.35
C ASN A 129 4.94 2.73 0.25
N ASN A 130 5.55 2.80 -0.94
CA ASN A 130 5.27 1.87 -2.04
C ASN A 130 5.63 0.42 -1.67
N GLU A 131 6.75 0.21 -0.99
CA GLU A 131 7.15 -1.10 -0.45
C GLU A 131 6.13 -1.61 0.59
N GLU A 132 5.71 -0.75 1.53
CA GLU A 132 4.71 -1.10 2.54
C GLU A 132 3.36 -1.47 1.88
N ILE A 133 2.92 -0.69 0.89
CA ILE A 133 1.69 -0.94 0.14
C ILE A 133 1.78 -2.31 -0.55
N ALA A 134 2.86 -2.59 -1.28
CA ALA A 134 3.05 -3.85 -1.98
C ALA A 134 3.06 -5.04 -1.03
N ALA A 135 3.81 -4.95 0.08
CA ALA A 135 3.87 -5.99 1.10
C ALA A 135 2.50 -6.26 1.71
N ARG A 136 1.75 -5.20 2.04
CA ARG A 136 0.43 -5.34 2.66
C ARG A 136 -0.62 -5.88 1.69
N LEU A 137 -0.59 -5.49 0.42
CA LEU A 137 -1.48 -6.06 -0.61
C LEU A 137 -1.20 -7.56 -0.79
N ASN A 138 0.06 -7.99 -0.80
CA ASN A 138 0.42 -9.40 -0.88
C ASN A 138 -0.03 -10.20 0.34
N GLN A 139 0.08 -9.63 1.54
CA GLN A 139 -0.45 -10.23 2.76
C GLN A 139 -1.97 -10.43 2.67
N ILE A 140 -2.72 -9.39 2.30
CA ILE A 140 -4.18 -9.46 2.16
C ILE A 140 -4.57 -10.51 1.12
N LYS A 141 -3.85 -10.57 -0.01
CA LYS A 141 -4.07 -11.60 -1.03
C LYS A 141 -3.97 -13.02 -0.45
N THR A 142 -2.92 -13.27 0.32
CA THR A 142 -2.66 -14.59 0.92
C THR A 142 -3.75 -14.95 1.93
N GLU A 143 -4.15 -13.99 2.76
CA GLU A 143 -5.22 -14.17 3.73
C GLU A 143 -6.58 -14.41 3.05
N LEU A 144 -6.90 -13.70 1.96
CA LEU A 144 -8.13 -13.94 1.19
C LEU A 144 -8.15 -15.35 0.59
N GLN A 145 -7.04 -15.80 0.01
CA GLN A 145 -6.93 -17.17 -0.53
C GLN A 145 -7.12 -18.24 0.54
N LYS A 146 -6.62 -17.99 1.75
CA LYS A 146 -6.83 -18.87 2.90
C LYS A 146 -8.31 -18.93 3.28
N ILE A 147 -8.97 -17.77 3.40
CA ILE A 147 -10.40 -17.68 3.70
C ILE A 147 -11.23 -18.42 2.64
N GLU A 148 -10.93 -18.22 1.35
CA GLU A 148 -11.61 -18.91 0.25
C GLU A 148 -11.45 -20.43 0.36
N ALA A 149 -10.24 -20.93 0.60
CA ALA A 149 -9.98 -22.36 0.75
C ALA A 149 -10.73 -22.97 1.96
N GLU A 150 -10.74 -22.27 3.09
CA GLU A 150 -11.47 -22.71 4.28
C GLU A 150 -12.98 -22.71 4.04
N GLN A 151 -13.51 -21.70 3.33
CA GLN A 151 -14.93 -21.67 2.95
C GLN A 151 -15.31 -22.79 1.99
N GLU A 152 -14.44 -23.16 1.04
CA GLU A 152 -14.70 -24.30 0.15
C GLU A 152 -14.77 -25.63 0.92
N ILE A 153 -13.95 -25.81 1.96
CA ILE A 153 -14.04 -26.98 2.83
C ILE A 153 -15.41 -27.03 3.53
N LEU A 154 -15.85 -25.91 4.11
CA LEU A 154 -17.14 -25.82 4.79
C LEU A 154 -18.32 -26.08 3.84
N LYS A 155 -18.28 -25.54 2.62
CA LYS A 155 -19.32 -25.76 1.60
C LYS A 155 -19.43 -27.23 1.18
N ASN A 156 -18.30 -27.94 1.11
CA ASN A 156 -18.28 -29.35 0.69
C ASN A 156 -18.71 -30.29 1.82
N GLN A 157 -18.46 -29.94 3.08
CA GLN A 157 -18.96 -30.68 4.24
C GLN A 157 -20.50 -30.70 4.30
N ASP A 158 -21.16 -29.61 3.92
CA ASP A 158 -22.63 -29.54 3.82
C ASP A 158 -23.23 -30.37 2.66
N SER A 159 -22.41 -30.84 1.71
CA SER A 159 -22.88 -31.50 0.48
C SER A 159 -22.80 -33.03 0.49
N GLU A 160 -22.20 -33.63 1.53
CA GLU A 160 -22.06 -35.08 1.71
C GLU A 160 -23.11 -35.71 2.65
N GLU A 161 -24.07 -34.93 3.16
CA GLU A 161 -25.28 -35.40 3.88
C GLU A 161 -26.55 -35.36 3.00
#